data_AF-A0AAV6S1Y4-F1
#
_entry.id   AF-A0AAV6S1Y4-F1
#
_cell.length_a   1.000
_cell.length_b   1.000
_cell.length_c   1.000
_cell.angle_alpha   90.00
_cell.angle_beta   90.00
_cell.angle_gamma   90.00
#
_symmetry.space_group_name_H-M   'P 1'
#
loop_
_entity.id
_entity.type
_entity.pdbx_description
1 polymer ?
#
loop_
_entity_poly.entity_id
_entity_poly.type
_entity_poly.pdbx_seq_one_letter_code
_entity_poly.pdbx_strand_id
1 'polypeptide(L)'
;MSKKKKDWKTEKERLLRLDCEERRKEYRRQDFISLDKIPSWREENRANDKEEGKELTGGGGLSDKVSLYKGDITVLEVDAIVNAGKDFG
;
A
#
# COMPACT_ATOMS: atom_id res chain seq x y z
N MET A 1 2.36 36.32 -7.46
CA MET A 1 1.74 35.73 -6.26
C MET A 1 2.64 34.60 -5.75
N SER A 2 3.53 34.91 -4.80
CA SER A 2 4.49 33.92 -4.27
C SER A 2 3.76 32.93 -3.37
N LYS A 3 3.58 31.68 -3.82
CA LYS A 3 3.14 30.60 -2.93
C LYS A 3 4.24 30.45 -1.87
N LYS A 4 3.96 30.88 -0.63
CA LYS A 4 4.78 30.50 0.54
C LYS A 4 4.95 28.99 0.45
N LYS A 5 6.17 28.53 0.11
CA LYS A 5 6.49 27.11 0.14
C LYS A 5 6.28 26.68 1.58
N LYS A 6 5.27 25.84 1.84
CA LYS A 6 5.21 25.12 3.10
C LYS A 6 6.53 24.39 3.24
N ASP A 7 7.20 24.56 4.38
CA ASP A 7 8.37 23.77 4.68
C ASP A 7 7.95 22.29 4.69
N TRP A 8 8.56 21.50 3.81
CA TRP A 8 8.25 20.08 3.68
C TRP A 8 8.55 19.32 4.97
N LYS A 9 9.50 19.81 5.79
CA LYS A 9 9.83 19.21 7.09
C LYS A 9 8.68 19.35 8.07
N THR A 10 8.17 20.58 8.23
CA THR A 10 7.01 20.86 9.10
C THR A 10 5.78 20.09 8.67
N GLU A 11 5.50 20.05 7.36
CA GLU A 11 4.33 19.32 6.84
C GLU A 11 4.48 17.80 7.04
N LYS A 12 5.70 17.26 6.84
CA LYS A 12 5.99 15.84 7.12
C LYS A 12 5.75 15.50 8.59
N GLU A 13 6.29 16.29 9.53
CA GLU A 13 6.08 16.06 10.96
C GLU A 13 4.60 16.14 11.36
N ARG A 14 3.85 17.08 10.77
CA ARG A 14 2.41 17.19 11.00
C ARG A 14 1.68 15.93 10.55
N LEU A 15 1.94 15.45 9.33
CA LEU A 15 1.29 14.25 8.78
C LEU A 15 1.64 12.97 9.55
N LEU A 16 2.87 12.87 10.09
CA LEU A 16 3.29 11.72 10.91
C LEU A 16 2.62 11.66 12.29
N ARG A 17 2.09 12.79 12.78
CA ARG A 17 1.42 12.86 14.10
C ARG A 17 -0.09 12.59 14.02
N LEU A 18 -0.68 12.66 12.83
CA LEU A 18 -2.10 12.38 12.62
C LEU A 18 -2.38 10.88 12.68
N ASP A 19 -3.53 10.51 13.22
CA ASP A 19 -4.04 9.14 13.12
C ASP A 19 -4.55 8.82 11.70
N CYS A 20 -4.88 7.55 11.44
CA CYS A 20 -5.38 7.13 10.13
C CYS A 20 -6.69 7.83 9.71
N GLU A 21 -7.61 8.07 10.65
CA GLU A 21 -8.91 8.67 10.32
C GLU A 21 -8.78 10.15 9.95
N GLU A 22 -7.94 10.89 10.66
CA GLU A 22 -7.60 12.27 10.35
C GLU A 22 -6.84 12.38 9.03
N ARG A 23 -5.89 11.47 8.78
CA ARG A 23 -5.16 11.43 7.51
C ARG A 23 -6.09 11.24 6.31
N ARG A 24 -7.09 10.36 6.41
CA ARG A 24 -8.09 10.10 5.34
C ARG A 24 -8.89 11.34 4.95
N LYS A 25 -9.17 12.26 5.89
CA LYS A 25 -9.86 13.53 5.61
C LYS A 25 -9.05 14.44 4.70
N GLU A 26 -7.72 14.30 4.71
CA GLU A 26 -6.79 15.14 3.95
C GLU A 26 -6.24 14.48 2.67
N TYR A 27 -6.62 13.23 2.40
CA TYR A 27 -6.23 12.57 1.15
C TYR A 27 -6.77 13.35 -0.05
N ARG A 28 -5.91 13.53 -1.07
CA ARG A 28 -6.31 14.16 -2.33
C ARG A 28 -7.43 13.39 -3.04
N ARG A 29 -7.51 12.10 -2.78
CA ARG A 29 -8.45 11.14 -3.35
C ARG A 29 -9.14 10.42 -2.22
N GLN A 30 -10.46 10.25 -2.33
CA GLN A 30 -11.27 9.57 -1.32
C GLN A 30 -11.46 8.07 -1.64
N ASP A 31 -11.06 7.61 -2.83
CA ASP A 31 -11.17 6.23 -3.30
C ASP A 31 -9.95 5.36 -2.94
N PHE A 32 -9.44 5.49 -1.71
CA PHE A 32 -8.29 4.71 -1.24
C PHE A 32 -8.64 3.24 -0.99
N ILE A 33 -7.64 2.36 -1.16
CA ILE A 33 -7.72 0.93 -0.92
C ILE A 33 -6.87 0.61 0.31
N SER A 34 -7.53 0.27 1.40
CA SER A 34 -6.88 -0.19 2.63
C SER A 34 -6.24 -1.57 2.45
N LEU A 35 -5.13 -1.81 3.17
CA LEU A 35 -4.32 -3.02 3.05
C LEU A 35 -5.14 -4.31 3.28
N ASP A 36 -6.14 -4.27 4.16
CA ASP A 36 -7.06 -5.37 4.46
C ASP A 36 -7.91 -5.82 3.26
N LYS A 37 -8.09 -4.96 2.27
CA LYS A 37 -8.85 -5.26 1.05
C LYS A 37 -7.99 -5.92 -0.04
N ILE A 38 -6.67 -5.97 0.16
CA ILE A 38 -5.74 -6.57 -0.80
C ILE A 38 -5.56 -8.05 -0.40
N PRO A 39 -6.04 -9.00 -1.20
CA PRO A 39 -5.86 -10.42 -0.87
C PRO A 39 -4.38 -10.78 -0.89
N SER A 40 -3.97 -11.64 0.04
CA SER A 40 -2.68 -12.30 -0.02
C SER A 40 -2.61 -13.24 -1.22
N TRP A 41 -1.40 -13.55 -1.67
CA TRP A 41 -1.14 -14.53 -2.74
C TRP A 41 -1.72 -15.89 -2.39
N ARG A 42 -1.71 -16.27 -1.11
CA ARG A 42 -2.40 -17.47 -0.64
C ARG A 42 -3.90 -17.38 -0.91
N GLU A 43 -4.56 -16.31 -0.48
CA GLU A 43 -6.01 -16.15 -0.63
C GLU A 43 -6.46 -16.13 -2.09
N GLU A 44 -5.68 -15.50 -2.96
CA GLU A 44 -5.94 -15.46 -4.40
C GLU A 44 -5.79 -16.84 -5.06
N ASN A 45 -4.83 -17.66 -4.62
CA ASN A 45 -4.54 -18.98 -5.21
C ASN A 45 -5.21 -20.17 -4.51
N ARG A 46 -5.97 -19.97 -3.42
CA ARG A 46 -6.73 -21.03 -2.74
C ARG A 46 -7.65 -21.84 -3.65
N ALA A 47 -8.06 -21.29 -4.81
CA ALA A 47 -8.88 -22.00 -5.79
C ALA A 47 -8.08 -23.00 -6.66
N ASN A 48 -6.78 -22.75 -6.89
CA ASN A 48 -5.89 -23.60 -7.70
C ASN A 48 -5.19 -24.70 -6.89
N ASP A 49 -5.17 -24.59 -5.55
CA ASP A 49 -4.60 -25.60 -4.64
C ASP A 49 -5.30 -26.99 -4.72
N LYS A 50 -6.38 -27.12 -5.49
CA LYS A 50 -7.04 -28.42 -5.74
C LYS A 50 -6.37 -29.26 -6.82
N GLU A 51 -5.58 -28.68 -7.73
CA GLU A 51 -4.96 -29.41 -8.85
C GLU A 51 -3.47 -29.72 -8.64
N GLU A 52 -2.75 -28.89 -7.90
CA GLU A 52 -1.33 -29.11 -7.63
C GLU A 52 -1.15 -29.57 -6.19
N GLY A 53 -1.00 -30.89 -6.01
CA GLY A 53 -0.76 -31.58 -4.74
C GLY A 53 0.56 -31.24 -4.06
N LYS A 54 0.80 -29.95 -3.80
CA LYS A 54 1.91 -29.45 -3.01
C LYS A 54 1.35 -28.58 -1.91
N GLU A 55 0.84 -29.23 -0.87
CA GLU A 55 0.71 -28.59 0.44
C GLU A 55 2.06 -27.96 0.79
N LEU A 56 2.15 -26.63 0.69
CA LEU A 56 3.13 -25.88 1.47
C LEU A 56 2.64 -25.95 2.91
N THR A 57 2.99 -27.06 3.54
CA THR A 57 2.76 -27.39 4.94
C THR A 57 3.17 -26.21 5.83
N GLY A 58 2.21 -25.67 6.57
CA GLY A 58 2.44 -24.67 7.61
C GLY A 58 1.87 -23.30 7.29
N GLY A 59 0.89 -22.85 8.07
CA GLY A 59 0.54 -21.43 8.13
C GLY A 59 1.77 -20.59 8.46
N GLY A 60 1.92 -19.42 7.82
CA GLY A 60 3.08 -18.55 8.00
C GLY A 60 4.13 -18.58 6.88
N GLY A 61 3.75 -19.04 5.69
CA GLY A 61 4.61 -19.00 4.49
C GLY A 61 4.73 -17.61 3.87
N LEU A 62 5.66 -17.43 2.94
CA LEU A 62 5.82 -16.16 2.19
C LEU A 62 4.54 -15.76 1.43
N SER A 63 3.70 -16.73 1.06
CA SER A 63 2.43 -16.50 0.37
C SER A 63 1.38 -15.72 1.18
N ASP A 64 1.50 -15.68 2.52
CA ASP A 64 0.66 -14.84 3.38
C ASP A 64 1.13 -13.38 3.44
N LYS A 65 2.36 -13.12 3.01
CA LYS A 65 3.05 -11.83 3.16
C LYS A 65 3.24 -11.07 1.85
N VAL A 66 2.85 -11.67 0.73
CA VAL A 66 2.96 -11.09 -0.61
C VAL A 66 1.60 -11.09 -1.27
N SER A 67 1.34 -10.08 -2.08
CA SER A 67 0.11 -9.91 -2.85
C SER A 67 0.47 -9.45 -4.26
N LEU A 68 -0.28 -9.89 -5.26
CA LEU A 68 -0.21 -9.33 -6.60
C LEU A 68 -1.36 -8.34 -6.79
N TYR A 69 -1.02 -7.07 -6.99
CA TYR A 69 -2.03 -6.02 -7.20
C TYR A 69 -1.87 -5.40 -8.58
N LYS A 70 -2.97 -5.39 -9.35
CA LYS A 70 -3.05 -4.74 -10.66
C LYS A 70 -3.98 -3.52 -10.58
N GLY A 71 -3.40 -2.34 -10.52
CA GLY A 71 -4.16 -1.09 -10.47
C GLY A 71 -3.26 0.13 -10.29
N ASP A 72 -3.88 1.26 -9.99
CA ASP A 72 -3.18 2.50 -9.63
C ASP A 72 -2.49 2.33 -8.27
N ILE A 73 -1.16 2.47 -8.22
CA ILE A 73 -0.40 2.33 -6.97
C ILE A 73 -0.64 3.50 -6.00
N THR A 74 -1.12 4.65 -6.50
CA THR A 74 -1.31 5.86 -5.69
C THR A 74 -2.53 5.82 -4.79
N VAL A 75 -3.44 4.86 -4.99
CA VAL A 75 -4.64 4.68 -4.15
C VAL A 75 -4.42 3.73 -2.97
N LEU A 76 -3.27 3.06 -2.91
CA LEU A 76 -2.97 2.09 -1.86
C LEU A 76 -2.68 2.80 -0.53
N GLU A 77 -3.48 2.53 0.50
CA GLU A 77 -3.23 2.98 1.87
C GLU A 77 -2.28 2.00 2.56
N VAL A 78 -0.98 2.18 2.26
CA VAL A 78 0.14 1.40 2.78
C VAL A 78 1.24 2.34 3.32
N ASP A 79 2.13 1.82 4.14
CA ASP A 79 3.17 2.64 4.79
C ASP A 79 4.14 3.29 3.81
N ALA A 80 4.46 2.59 2.72
CA ALA A 80 5.35 3.07 1.68
C ALA A 80 4.94 2.54 0.30
N ILE A 81 5.04 3.40 -0.71
CA ILE A 81 4.98 3.04 -2.12
C ILE A 81 6.32 3.39 -2.76
N VAL A 82 6.74 2.58 -3.74
CA VAL A 82 7.99 2.80 -4.46
C VAL A 82 7.70 3.58 -5.74
N ASN A 83 8.51 4.60 -6.01
CA ASN A 83 8.46 5.37 -7.25
C ASN A 83 9.65 4.98 -8.15
N ALA A 84 9.38 4.72 -9.43
CA ALA A 84 10.42 4.55 -10.46
C ALA A 84 10.88 5.93 -10.97
N GLY A 85 11.60 6.66 -10.10
CA GLY A 85 12.14 7.99 -10.42
C GLY A 85 13.25 7.94 -11.46
N LYS A 86 13.38 9.02 -12.25
CA LYS A 86 14.55 9.22 -13.13
C LYS A 86 15.63 9.99 -12.38
N ASP A 87 16.88 9.68 -12.70
CA ASP A 87 18.00 10.52 -12.31
C ASP A 87 18.03 11.78 -13.20
N PHE A 88 18.33 12.92 -12.58
CA PHE A 88 18.43 14.23 -13.23
C PHE A 88 19.80 14.88 -13.02
N GLY A 89 20.79 14.07 -12.59
CA GLY A 89 22.20 14.46 -12.48
C GLY A 89 22.87 14.78 -13.80
#